data_AF-A0A9W9KC70-F1
#
_entry.id   AF-A0A9W9KC70-F1
#
_cell.length_a   1.000
_cell.length_b   1.000
_cell.length_c   1.000
_cell.angle_alpha   90.00
_cell.angle_beta   90.00
_cell.angle_gamma   90.00
#
_symmetry.space_group_name_H-M   'P 1'
#
loop_
_entity.id
_entity.type
_entity.pdbx_description
1 polymer ?
#
loop_
_entity_poly.entity_id
_entity_poly.type
_entity_poly.pdbx_seq_one_letter_code
_entity_poly.pdbx_strand_id
1 'polypeptide(L)'
;MSSLARQTIWVDASDQSLDPRSMTTLVSNAARQPEVPGPRPMVKICDQDPGDHFDSIAEIIFDRPLCIARQKQAKGELVHIQKLECATLARNILKDFNDQTTHRSFRQLLGGYRHGGMAFLLWEPVEVSVEQIMAAQGIIKATEVIAIAKPVLEGIRHLADHGRVLNVLNAKTILLTATGQVKIAGIENSIQIDPEAMDAATMKLSALAHVISGLIKKNPASYEWSPMIKNLLLQLETRSANEILQTTPFNPGPPIDELVMMTNITNKTAHHRVKYSDRGED
;
A
#
# COMPACT_ATOMS: atom_id res chain seq x y z
N MET A 1 2.10 -23.21 43.87
CA MET A 1 2.74 -21.88 43.96
C MET A 1 4.14 -21.97 43.38
N SER A 2 4.63 -20.87 42.81
CA SER A 2 5.99 -20.62 42.29
C SER A 2 6.16 -20.59 40.77
N SER A 3 5.84 -19.41 40.24
CA SER A 3 6.60 -18.59 39.28
C SER A 3 7.87 -19.21 38.67
N LEU A 4 7.86 -19.38 37.35
CA LEU A 4 9.07 -19.50 36.52
C LEU A 4 9.29 -18.15 35.83
N ALA A 5 10.12 -17.32 36.46
CA ALA A 5 10.62 -16.08 35.88
C ALA A 5 11.51 -16.40 34.67
N ARG A 6 11.18 -15.80 33.52
CA ARG A 6 12.04 -15.81 32.33
C ARG A 6 13.18 -14.82 32.55
N GLN A 7 14.40 -15.35 32.56
CA GLN A 7 15.63 -14.59 32.68
C GLN A 7 15.97 -14.00 31.30
N THR A 8 15.91 -12.68 31.16
CA THR A 8 16.41 -11.96 29.98
C THR A 8 17.91 -11.74 30.15
N ILE A 9 18.71 -12.28 29.23
CA ILE A 9 20.16 -12.06 29.20
C ILE A 9 20.41 -10.67 28.62
N TRP A 10 20.89 -9.75 29.47
CA TRP A 10 21.52 -8.52 29.02
C TRP A 10 22.99 -8.83 28.73
N VAL A 11 23.43 -8.62 27.48
CA VAL A 11 24.86 -8.63 27.16
C VAL A 11 25.40 -7.29 27.62
N ASP A 12 26.29 -7.35 28.61
CA ASP A 12 26.95 -6.20 29.22
C ASP A 12 27.84 -5.50 28.18
N ALA A 13 27.65 -4.20 28.05
CA ALA A 13 28.45 -3.35 27.17
C ALA A 13 29.69 -2.90 27.95
N SER A 14 30.66 -3.79 28.09
CA SER A 14 31.99 -3.43 28.59
C SER A 14 33.02 -4.34 27.94
N ASP A 15 33.98 -3.69 27.29
CA ASP A 15 35.27 -4.22 26.87
C ASP A 15 35.36 -4.90 25.49
N GLN A 16 35.55 -4.07 24.46
CA GLN A 16 36.58 -4.29 23.46
C GLN A 16 36.88 -3.00 22.68
N SER A 17 38.04 -2.43 23.00
CA SER A 17 38.76 -1.43 22.21
C SER A 17 38.90 -1.89 20.75
N LEU A 18 38.20 -1.23 19.83
CA LEU A 18 38.43 -1.34 18.39
C LEU A 18 38.63 0.05 17.78
N ASP A 19 39.78 0.15 17.10
CA ASP A 19 40.41 1.31 16.48
C ASP A 19 39.48 2.07 15.50
N PRO A 20 39.29 3.41 15.62
CA PRO A 20 38.32 4.17 14.84
C PRO A 20 38.68 4.40 13.35
N ARG A 21 39.59 3.61 12.76
CA ARG A 21 40.04 3.77 11.36
C ARG A 21 39.79 2.61 10.41
N SER A 22 39.04 1.59 10.84
CA SER A 22 38.74 0.42 10.00
C SER A 22 37.24 0.12 9.94
N MET A 23 36.42 1.07 9.51
CA MET A 23 35.05 0.81 9.01
C MET A 23 34.62 1.97 8.10
N THR A 24 35.19 2.04 6.90
CA THR A 24 34.75 2.99 5.87
C THR A 24 34.82 2.32 4.51
N THR A 25 33.91 1.38 4.26
CA THR A 25 33.51 0.78 2.96
C THR A 25 32.60 -0.40 3.34
N LEU A 26 31.31 -0.50 3.03
CA LEU A 26 30.57 -0.21 1.80
C LEU A 26 29.11 0.15 2.16
N VAL A 27 28.76 1.43 2.08
CA VAL A 27 27.40 1.83 1.71
C VAL A 27 27.56 2.58 0.40
N SER A 28 27.58 1.83 -0.70
CA SER A 28 27.54 2.44 -2.02
C SER A 28 26.12 3.00 -2.20
N ASN A 29 25.93 4.25 -1.82
CA ASN A 29 24.86 5.09 -2.29
C ASN A 29 25.08 5.35 -3.77
N ALA A 30 24.69 4.39 -4.61
CA ALA A 30 24.37 4.68 -5.98
C ALA A 30 23.08 5.50 -5.95
N ALA A 31 23.23 6.82 -6.04
CA ALA A 31 22.14 7.74 -6.34
C ALA A 31 21.46 7.28 -7.63
N ARG A 32 20.36 6.53 -7.52
CA ARG A 32 19.47 6.27 -8.64
C ARG A 32 18.86 7.61 -9.00
N GLN A 33 19.31 8.15 -10.13
CA GLN A 33 18.61 9.26 -10.79
C GLN A 33 17.13 8.87 -10.97
N PRO A 34 16.19 9.82 -10.89
CA PRO A 34 14.81 9.54 -11.22
C PRO A 34 14.76 9.08 -12.68
N GLU A 35 14.58 7.79 -12.89
CA GLU A 35 14.33 7.24 -14.22
C GLU A 35 13.10 7.95 -14.79
N VAL A 36 13.30 8.61 -15.94
CA VAL A 36 12.21 9.06 -16.79
C VAL A 36 11.34 7.84 -17.06
N PRO A 37 10.02 7.86 -16.80
CA PRO A 37 9.20 6.67 -17.03
C PRO A 37 9.19 6.40 -18.54
N GLY A 38 9.91 5.37 -18.97
CA GLY A 38 9.68 4.76 -20.26
C GLY A 38 8.24 4.27 -20.37
N PRO A 39 7.69 4.10 -21.58
CA PRO A 39 6.36 3.51 -21.76
C PRO A 39 6.32 2.17 -21.01
N ARG A 40 5.46 2.09 -19.98
CA ARG A 40 5.35 0.89 -19.16
C ARG A 40 4.78 -0.24 -20.03
N PRO A 41 5.35 -1.45 -19.95
CA PRO A 41 4.90 -2.56 -20.77
C PRO A 41 3.44 -2.90 -20.46
N MET A 42 2.66 -3.08 -21.52
CA MET A 42 1.26 -3.50 -21.47
C MET A 42 1.12 -4.75 -20.61
N VAL A 43 0.15 -4.78 -19.70
CA VAL A 43 -0.07 -5.93 -18.83
C VAL A 43 -0.59 -7.08 -19.69
N LYS A 44 0.18 -8.17 -19.77
CA LYS A 44 -0.16 -9.37 -20.59
C LYS A 44 -0.80 -10.46 -19.73
N ILE A 45 -1.73 -11.20 -20.35
CA ILE A 45 -2.21 -12.48 -19.83
C ILE A 45 -1.43 -13.60 -20.50
N CYS A 46 -0.85 -14.48 -19.70
CA CYS A 46 -0.26 -15.72 -20.17
C CYS A 46 -1.20 -16.90 -19.88
N ASP A 47 -1.48 -17.73 -20.88
CA ASP A 47 -2.21 -19.00 -20.68
C ASP A 47 -1.22 -20.08 -20.21
N GLN A 48 -0.67 -19.90 -19.00
CA GLN A 48 0.35 -20.74 -18.37
C GLN A 48 0.06 -20.86 -16.87
N ASP A 49 0.59 -21.91 -16.22
CA ASP A 49 0.52 -22.03 -14.77
C ASP A 49 1.43 -20.97 -14.12
N PRO A 50 0.92 -20.07 -13.24
CA PRO A 50 1.80 -19.19 -12.46
C PRO A 50 2.82 -19.98 -11.62
N GLY A 51 2.52 -21.23 -11.24
CA GLY A 51 3.45 -22.12 -10.53
C GLY A 51 4.74 -22.41 -11.31
N ASP A 52 4.75 -22.29 -12.64
CA ASP A 52 5.96 -22.45 -13.45
C ASP A 52 6.96 -21.31 -13.25
N HIS A 53 6.46 -20.13 -12.87
CA HIS A 53 7.25 -18.89 -12.78
C HIS A 53 7.45 -18.40 -11.35
N PHE A 54 6.58 -18.82 -10.42
CA PHE A 54 6.56 -18.34 -9.04
C PHE A 54 6.51 -19.49 -8.02
N ASP A 55 7.31 -19.34 -6.96
CA ASP A 55 7.22 -20.17 -5.77
C ASP A 55 6.19 -19.56 -4.82
N SER A 56 5.11 -20.28 -4.49
CA SER A 56 4.15 -19.85 -3.48
C SER A 56 4.76 -19.98 -2.08
N ILE A 57 4.91 -18.88 -1.36
CA ILE A 57 5.55 -18.84 -0.04
C ILE A 57 4.51 -18.99 1.06
N ALA A 58 3.45 -18.18 0.98
CA ALA A 58 2.45 -18.10 2.02
C ALA A 58 1.11 -17.63 1.46
N GLU A 59 0.03 -18.05 2.13
CA GLU A 59 -1.31 -17.52 1.90
C GLU A 59 -1.67 -16.54 3.03
N ILE A 60 -2.05 -15.33 2.62
CA ILE A 60 -2.70 -14.34 3.47
C ILE A 60 -4.20 -14.51 3.32
N ILE A 61 -4.85 -14.93 4.40
CA ILE A 61 -6.31 -15.10 4.47
C ILE A 61 -6.87 -13.87 5.19
N PHE A 62 -7.07 -12.77 4.45
CA PHE A 62 -7.71 -11.56 4.97
C PHE A 62 -8.58 -10.90 3.89
N ASP A 63 -9.91 -11.04 3.99
CA ASP A 63 -10.99 -10.57 3.09
C ASP A 63 -10.90 -10.94 1.59
N ARG A 64 -9.70 -10.95 0.98
CA ARG A 64 -9.40 -11.52 -0.33
C ARG A 64 -8.21 -12.48 -0.17
N PRO A 65 -8.36 -13.77 -0.56
CA PRO A 65 -7.25 -14.71 -0.49
C PRO A 65 -6.13 -14.24 -1.43
N LEU A 66 -4.97 -14.01 -0.85
CA LEU A 66 -3.78 -13.53 -1.56
C LEU A 66 -2.62 -14.46 -1.26
N CYS A 67 -1.90 -14.88 -2.29
CA CYS A 67 -0.67 -15.64 -2.13
C CYS A 67 0.53 -14.68 -2.25
N ILE A 68 1.41 -14.70 -1.26
CA ILE A 68 2.76 -14.15 -1.40
C ILE A 68 3.56 -15.18 -2.19
N ALA A 69 4.10 -14.78 -3.32
CA ALA A 69 4.92 -15.63 -4.15
C ALA A 69 6.24 -14.93 -4.52
N ARG A 70 7.26 -15.72 -4.80
CA ARG A 70 8.57 -15.24 -5.24
C ARG A 70 8.86 -15.70 -6.64
N GLN A 71 9.39 -14.81 -7.47
CA GLN A 71 9.77 -15.16 -8.83
C GLN A 71 10.95 -16.16 -8.83
N LYS A 72 10.83 -17.24 -9.60
CA LYS A 72 11.85 -18.30 -9.68
C LYS A 72 13.15 -17.81 -10.35
N GLN A 73 13.03 -16.97 -11.38
CA GLN A 73 14.16 -16.48 -12.16
C GLN A 73 14.85 -15.24 -11.53
N ALA A 74 14.08 -14.40 -10.83
CA ALA A 74 14.58 -13.20 -10.13
C ALA A 74 14.53 -13.42 -8.62
N LYS A 75 15.60 -14.03 -8.08
CA LYS A 75 15.70 -14.36 -6.66
C LYS A 75 15.67 -13.07 -5.82
N GLY A 76 14.54 -12.78 -5.19
CA GLY A 76 14.37 -11.65 -4.26
C GLY A 76 13.12 -10.80 -4.50
N GLU A 77 12.52 -10.90 -5.68
CA GLU A 77 11.29 -10.13 -5.97
C GLU A 77 10.05 -10.89 -5.51
N LEU A 78 9.32 -10.26 -4.58
CA LEU A 78 8.04 -10.72 -4.09
C LEU A 78 6.91 -10.13 -4.93
N VAL A 79 5.92 -10.96 -5.20
CA VAL A 79 4.67 -10.56 -5.84
C VAL A 79 3.49 -11.08 -5.04
N HIS A 80 2.37 -10.41 -5.21
CA HIS A 80 1.12 -10.82 -4.60
C HIS A 80 0.19 -11.38 -5.68
N ILE A 81 -0.10 -12.67 -5.61
CA ILE A 81 -0.96 -13.37 -6.56
C ILE A 81 -2.37 -13.47 -5.99
N GLN A 82 -3.33 -12.86 -6.68
CA GLN A 82 -4.75 -12.96 -6.38
C GLN A 82 -5.41 -13.98 -7.30
N LYS A 83 -6.04 -15.00 -6.72
CA LYS A 83 -6.79 -16.03 -7.45
C LYS A 83 -8.24 -15.58 -7.66
N LEU A 84 -8.73 -15.74 -8.88
CA LEU A 84 -10.09 -15.39 -9.30
C LEU A 84 -10.73 -16.58 -10.03
N GLU A 85 -11.98 -16.90 -9.68
CA GLU A 85 -12.72 -18.02 -10.28
C GLU A 85 -13.25 -17.70 -11.68
N CYS A 86 -13.38 -16.41 -12.03
CA CYS A 86 -13.98 -15.98 -13.29
C CYS A 86 -12.95 -15.35 -14.24
N ALA A 87 -12.57 -16.09 -15.29
CA ALA A 87 -11.64 -15.62 -16.32
C ALA A 87 -12.16 -14.38 -17.11
N THR A 88 -13.49 -14.21 -17.21
CA THR A 88 -14.08 -13.03 -17.85
C THR A 88 -13.91 -11.77 -17.01
N LEU A 89 -14.03 -11.89 -15.68
CA LEU A 89 -13.77 -10.80 -14.75
C LEU A 89 -12.32 -10.33 -14.88
N ALA A 90 -11.36 -11.26 -14.89
CA ALA A 90 -9.95 -10.93 -15.04
C ALA A 90 -9.64 -10.22 -16.36
N ARG A 91 -10.27 -10.63 -17.47
CA ARG A 91 -10.08 -9.99 -18.77
C ARG A 91 -10.58 -8.54 -18.78
N ASN A 92 -11.72 -8.26 -18.16
CA ASN A 92 -12.25 -6.91 -18.05
C ASN A 92 -11.35 -6.04 -17.17
N ILE A 93 -10.93 -6.56 -16.01
CA ILE A 93 -9.96 -5.89 -15.11
C ILE A 93 -8.70 -5.48 -15.87
N LEU A 94 -8.15 -6.38 -16.70
CA LEU A 94 -6.93 -6.12 -17.45
C LEU A 94 -7.10 -5.14 -18.60
N LYS A 95 -8.26 -5.15 -19.25
CA LYS A 95 -8.60 -4.15 -20.27
C LYS A 95 -8.67 -2.75 -19.63
N ASP A 96 -9.37 -2.63 -18.51
CA ASP A 96 -9.54 -1.37 -17.79
C ASP A 96 -8.20 -0.83 -17.24
N PHE A 97 -7.26 -1.72 -16.91
CA PHE A 97 -5.90 -1.36 -16.47
C PHE A 97 -5.00 -0.84 -17.59
N ASN A 98 -5.09 -1.42 -18.79
CA ASN A 98 -4.25 -1.05 -19.92
C ASN A 98 -4.70 0.27 -20.58
N ASP A 99 -5.98 0.61 -20.49
CA ASP A 99 -6.50 1.71 -21.30
C ASP A 99 -6.36 3.09 -20.61
N GLN A 100 -6.59 3.25 -19.28
CA GLN A 100 -6.81 4.60 -18.72
C GLN A 100 -6.50 4.82 -17.22
N THR A 101 -5.88 3.87 -16.51
CA THR A 101 -5.85 3.90 -15.02
C THR A 101 -4.46 3.80 -14.38
N THR A 102 -3.39 3.92 -15.18
CA THR A 102 -2.02 3.83 -14.67
C THR A 102 -1.62 5.14 -13.98
N HIS A 103 -1.66 5.15 -12.65
CA HIS A 103 -1.16 6.25 -11.83
C HIS A 103 -0.43 5.74 -10.58
N ARG A 104 0.57 6.47 -10.10
CA ARG A 104 1.42 6.05 -8.96
C ARG A 104 0.65 5.74 -7.68
N SER A 105 -0.50 6.39 -7.51
CA SER A 105 -1.38 6.22 -6.35
C SER A 105 -2.18 4.93 -6.37
N PHE A 106 -2.26 4.22 -7.50
CA PHE A 106 -2.96 2.95 -7.57
C PHE A 106 -1.99 1.79 -7.49
N ARG A 107 -2.48 0.71 -6.90
CA ARG A 107 -1.72 -0.53 -6.84
C ARG A 107 -1.48 -1.05 -8.26
N GLN A 108 -0.23 -1.30 -8.59
CA GLN A 108 0.16 -1.73 -9.92
C GLN A 108 -0.15 -3.21 -10.15
N LEU A 109 -0.87 -3.48 -11.24
CA LEU A 109 -1.00 -4.81 -11.81
C LEU A 109 0.24 -5.09 -12.68
N LEU A 110 0.98 -6.13 -12.33
CA LEU A 110 2.23 -6.53 -12.99
C LEU A 110 2.01 -7.52 -14.12
N GLY A 111 0.93 -8.31 -14.06
CA GLY A 111 0.65 -9.36 -15.03
C GLY A 111 -0.61 -10.14 -14.70
N GLY A 112 -1.01 -11.03 -15.61
CA GLY A 112 -2.06 -12.01 -15.38
C GLY A 112 -1.71 -13.39 -15.93
N TYR A 113 -2.22 -14.43 -15.29
CA TYR A 113 -2.14 -15.81 -15.79
C TYR A 113 -3.54 -16.42 -15.86
N ARG A 114 -3.72 -17.37 -16.77
CA ARG A 114 -4.92 -18.20 -16.86
C ARG A 114 -4.50 -19.66 -16.87
N HIS A 115 -5.00 -20.40 -15.90
CA HIS A 115 -4.69 -21.82 -15.76
C HIS A 115 -5.83 -22.54 -15.04
N GLY A 116 -6.18 -23.75 -15.50
CA GLY A 116 -7.17 -24.60 -14.84
C GLY A 116 -8.55 -23.95 -14.67
N GLY A 117 -9.00 -23.13 -15.63
CA GLY A 117 -10.28 -22.39 -15.54
C GLY A 117 -10.25 -21.16 -14.62
N MET A 118 -9.15 -20.95 -13.88
CA MET A 118 -8.96 -19.81 -12.99
C MET A 118 -8.16 -18.70 -13.67
N ALA A 119 -8.28 -17.49 -13.14
CA ALA A 119 -7.40 -16.38 -13.44
C ALA A 119 -6.58 -15.97 -12.21
N PHE A 120 -5.34 -15.57 -12.45
CA PHE A 120 -4.39 -15.17 -11.42
C PHE A 120 -3.86 -13.78 -11.76
N LEU A 121 -4.10 -12.81 -10.89
CA LEU A 121 -3.62 -11.43 -11.07
C LEU A 121 -2.37 -11.23 -10.23
N LEU A 122 -1.30 -10.75 -10.86
CA LEU A 122 -0.04 -10.43 -10.19
C LEU A 122 -0.01 -8.96 -9.87
N TRP A 123 0.09 -8.67 -8.60
CA TRP A 123 0.12 -7.32 -8.09
C TRP A 123 1.46 -7.00 -7.44
N GLU A 124 1.83 -5.73 -7.45
CA GLU A 124 2.93 -5.25 -6.61
C GLU A 124 2.68 -5.61 -5.12
N PRO A 125 3.75 -5.94 -4.38
CA PRO A 125 3.64 -6.29 -2.97
C PRO A 125 3.26 -5.06 -2.14
N VAL A 126 2.48 -5.31 -1.08
CA VAL A 126 2.05 -4.32 -0.08
C VAL A 126 2.21 -4.94 1.30
N GLU A 127 2.58 -4.15 2.29
CA GLU A 127 2.86 -4.65 3.64
C GLU A 127 1.64 -4.58 4.54
N VAL A 128 0.98 -3.42 4.55
CA VAL A 128 -0.12 -3.15 5.47
C VAL A 128 -1.22 -2.28 4.85
N SER A 129 -2.43 -2.39 5.38
CA SER A 129 -3.52 -1.44 5.11
C SER A 129 -3.55 -0.33 6.17
N VAL A 130 -4.23 0.77 5.84
CA VAL A 130 -4.52 1.83 6.82
C VAL A 130 -5.38 1.32 7.99
N GLU A 131 -6.22 0.31 7.77
CA GLU A 131 -6.94 -0.37 8.85
C GLU A 131 -5.99 -1.04 9.85
N GLN A 132 -4.97 -1.74 9.35
CA GLN A 132 -3.94 -2.34 10.22
C GLN A 132 -3.14 -1.26 10.95
N ILE A 133 -2.84 -0.12 10.30
CA ILE A 133 -2.23 1.04 10.97
C ILE A 133 -3.13 1.55 12.09
N MET A 134 -4.44 1.66 11.89
CA MET A 134 -5.40 2.06 12.94
C MET A 134 -5.38 1.09 14.11
N ALA A 135 -5.27 -0.21 13.85
CA ALA A 135 -5.25 -1.27 14.88
C ALA A 135 -3.90 -1.42 15.61
N ALA A 136 -2.78 -1.01 15.01
CA ALA A 136 -1.45 -1.17 15.60
C ALA A 136 -1.26 -0.34 16.90
N GLN A 137 -0.21 -0.60 17.67
CA GLN A 137 0.15 0.31 18.77
C GLN A 137 0.99 1.48 18.26
N GLY A 138 0.81 2.67 18.85
CA GLY A 138 1.58 3.87 18.50
C GLY A 138 0.70 5.07 18.20
N ILE A 139 1.33 6.24 18.19
CA ILE A 139 0.71 7.53 17.85
C ILE A 139 1.00 7.82 16.37
N ILE A 140 0.00 8.29 15.65
CA ILE A 140 0.17 8.82 14.30
C ILE A 140 0.38 10.35 14.35
N LYS A 141 1.36 10.85 13.60
CA LYS A 141 1.71 12.27 13.49
C LYS A 141 0.91 12.94 12.38
N ALA A 142 0.80 14.26 12.47
CA ALA A 142 0.18 15.07 11.42
C ALA A 142 0.83 14.87 10.05
N THR A 143 2.16 14.83 9.97
CA THR A 143 2.91 14.62 8.71
C THR A 143 2.57 13.27 8.06
N GLU A 144 2.42 12.22 8.86
CA GLU A 144 2.05 10.88 8.39
C GLU A 144 0.60 10.84 7.88
N VAL A 145 -0.34 11.53 8.54
CA VAL A 145 -1.72 11.69 8.04
C VAL A 145 -1.73 12.35 6.67
N ILE A 146 -0.93 13.41 6.48
CA ILE A 146 -0.79 14.10 5.19
C ILE A 146 -0.14 13.19 4.15
N ALA A 147 0.89 12.43 4.53
CA ALA A 147 1.58 11.49 3.65
C ALA A 147 0.63 10.38 3.16
N ILE A 148 -0.35 9.98 3.98
CA ILE A 148 -1.43 9.07 3.59
C ILE A 148 -2.44 9.76 2.67
N ALA A 149 -2.91 10.95 3.04
CA ALA A 149 -3.96 11.66 2.31
C ALA A 149 -3.51 12.10 0.91
N LYS A 150 -2.25 12.55 0.75
CA LYS A 150 -1.77 13.16 -0.50
C LYS A 150 -1.89 12.21 -1.69
N PRO A 151 -1.32 10.98 -1.69
CA PRO A 151 -1.44 10.09 -2.84
C PRO A 151 -2.88 9.68 -3.10
N VAL A 152 -3.72 9.59 -2.06
CA VAL A 152 -5.14 9.26 -2.24
C VAL A 152 -5.87 10.39 -3.00
N LEU A 153 -5.65 11.65 -2.61
CA LEU A 153 -6.17 12.82 -3.32
C LEU A 153 -5.68 12.88 -4.77
N GLU A 154 -4.41 12.58 -5.01
CA GLU A 154 -3.85 12.52 -6.37
C GLU A 154 -4.50 11.43 -7.22
N GLY A 155 -4.81 10.27 -6.62
CA GLY A 155 -5.52 9.17 -7.29
C GLY A 155 -6.97 9.54 -7.61
N ILE A 156 -7.68 10.18 -6.65
CA ILE A 156 -9.04 10.68 -6.86
C ILE A 156 -9.07 11.70 -8.00
N ARG A 157 -8.16 12.68 -8.01
CA ARG A 157 -8.04 13.65 -9.09
C ARG A 157 -7.76 12.97 -10.43
N HIS A 158 -6.82 12.03 -10.47
CA HIS A 158 -6.50 11.31 -11.70
C HIS A 158 -7.72 10.57 -12.28
N LEU A 159 -8.49 9.88 -11.45
CA LEU A 159 -9.73 9.24 -11.91
C LEU A 159 -10.75 10.28 -12.39
N ALA A 160 -10.84 11.42 -11.69
CA ALA A 160 -11.71 12.51 -12.09
C ALA A 160 -11.41 13.02 -13.51
N ASP A 161 -10.11 13.21 -13.80
CA ASP A 161 -9.64 13.67 -15.12
C ASP A 161 -10.00 12.68 -16.25
N HIS A 162 -10.34 11.43 -15.91
CA HIS A 162 -10.78 10.38 -16.84
C HIS A 162 -12.30 10.10 -16.76
N GLY A 163 -13.08 10.92 -16.05
CA GLY A 163 -14.52 10.73 -15.86
C GLY A 163 -14.88 9.49 -15.05
N ARG A 164 -14.02 9.10 -14.11
CA ARG A 164 -14.16 7.89 -13.29
C ARG A 164 -14.11 8.20 -11.80
N VAL A 165 -14.62 7.25 -11.02
CA VAL A 165 -14.65 7.31 -9.56
C VAL A 165 -14.42 5.92 -8.98
N LEU A 166 -13.76 5.85 -7.82
CA LEU A 166 -13.62 4.61 -7.06
C LEU A 166 -14.98 4.13 -6.58
N ASN A 167 -15.33 2.87 -6.81
CA ASN A 167 -16.56 2.31 -6.24
C ASN A 167 -16.49 2.28 -4.70
N VAL A 168 -15.34 1.85 -4.15
CA VAL A 168 -15.10 1.76 -2.71
C VAL A 168 -13.79 2.45 -2.35
N LEU A 169 -13.83 3.28 -1.31
CA LEU A 169 -12.64 3.84 -0.65
C LEU A 169 -12.84 3.74 0.86
N ASN A 170 -11.97 3.01 1.56
CA ASN A 170 -11.98 2.89 3.02
C ASN A 170 -10.56 2.53 3.53
N ALA A 171 -10.42 2.33 4.83
CA ALA A 171 -9.12 2.02 5.45
C ALA A 171 -8.49 0.70 4.97
N LYS A 172 -9.29 -0.25 4.46
CA LYS A 172 -8.79 -1.52 3.90
C LYS A 172 -8.26 -1.35 2.47
N THR A 173 -8.82 -0.42 1.70
CA THR A 173 -8.43 -0.20 0.30
C THR A 173 -7.23 0.74 0.14
N ILE A 174 -6.78 1.40 1.22
CA ILE A 174 -5.58 2.22 1.24
C ILE A 174 -4.46 1.39 1.86
N LEU A 175 -3.42 1.15 1.07
CA LEU A 175 -2.35 0.20 1.32
C LEU A 175 -1.00 0.92 1.35
N LEU A 176 -0.04 0.37 2.08
CA LEU A 176 1.33 0.87 2.15
C LEU A 176 2.31 -0.22 1.72
N THR A 177 3.28 0.16 0.88
CA THR A 177 4.41 -0.71 0.50
C THR A 177 5.54 -0.61 1.52
N ALA A 178 6.52 -1.52 1.46
CA ALA A 178 7.70 -1.51 2.34
C ALA A 178 8.51 -0.19 2.28
N THR A 179 8.41 0.54 1.17
CA THR A 179 9.09 1.83 0.95
C THR A 179 8.28 3.03 1.45
N GLY A 180 7.14 2.81 2.12
CA GLY A 180 6.27 3.88 2.62
C GLY A 180 5.34 4.48 1.56
N GLN A 181 5.38 3.99 0.31
CA GLN A 181 4.45 4.46 -0.72
C GLN A 181 3.00 4.03 -0.43
N VAL A 182 2.08 4.96 -0.60
CA VAL A 182 0.64 4.75 -0.43
C VAL A 182 0.01 4.36 -1.75
N LYS A 183 -0.78 3.30 -1.74
CA LYS A 183 -1.47 2.71 -2.90
C LYS A 183 -2.95 2.55 -2.60
N ILE A 184 -3.79 2.79 -3.60
CA ILE A 184 -5.22 2.53 -3.57
C ILE A 184 -5.47 1.23 -4.34
N ALA A 185 -6.13 0.28 -3.68
CA ALA A 185 -6.68 -0.91 -4.32
C ALA A 185 -8.13 -0.69 -4.76
N GLY A 186 -8.62 -1.53 -5.67
CA GLY A 186 -10.02 -1.50 -6.10
C GLY A 186 -10.29 -0.63 -7.33
N ILE A 187 -9.26 -0.07 -7.97
CA ILE A 187 -9.42 0.69 -9.22
C ILE A 187 -9.99 -0.15 -10.35
N GLU A 188 -9.78 -1.47 -10.31
CA GLU A 188 -10.40 -2.43 -11.24
C GLU A 188 -11.94 -2.42 -11.16
N ASN A 189 -12.49 -1.89 -10.07
CA ASN A 189 -13.93 -1.74 -9.87
C ASN A 189 -14.36 -0.27 -9.95
N SER A 190 -13.50 0.63 -10.45
CA SER A 190 -13.90 2.02 -10.67
C SER A 190 -15.06 2.09 -11.67
N ILE A 191 -15.92 3.08 -11.52
CA ILE A 191 -17.11 3.25 -12.36
C ILE A 191 -16.96 4.53 -13.19
N GLN A 192 -17.47 4.48 -14.42
CA GLN A 192 -17.63 5.68 -15.23
C GLN A 192 -18.73 6.53 -14.60
N ILE A 193 -18.53 7.84 -14.59
CA ILE A 193 -19.53 8.78 -14.14
C ILE A 193 -19.72 9.90 -15.15
N ASP A 194 -20.95 10.40 -15.23
CA ASP A 194 -21.27 11.61 -15.96
C ASP A 194 -20.54 12.81 -15.31
N PRO A 195 -19.84 13.65 -16.09
CA PRO A 195 -19.25 14.89 -15.58
C PRO A 195 -20.19 15.75 -14.72
N GLU A 196 -21.49 15.76 -15.01
CA GLU A 196 -22.48 16.53 -14.26
C GLU A 196 -22.75 15.98 -12.84
N ALA A 197 -22.45 14.70 -12.60
CA ALA A 197 -22.63 14.03 -11.31
C ALA A 197 -21.36 14.01 -10.44
N MET A 198 -20.27 14.68 -10.85
CA MET A 198 -18.99 14.67 -10.15
C MET A 198 -18.92 15.72 -9.02
N ASP A 199 -19.58 15.43 -7.90
CA ASP A 199 -19.44 16.21 -6.66
C ASP A 199 -18.47 15.58 -5.64
N ALA A 200 -18.15 16.29 -4.56
CA ALA A 200 -17.17 15.83 -3.55
C ALA A 200 -17.54 14.49 -2.88
N ALA A 201 -18.83 14.25 -2.64
CA ALA A 201 -19.32 13.01 -2.05
C ALA A 201 -19.15 11.84 -3.03
N THR A 202 -19.46 12.10 -4.30
CA THR A 202 -19.36 11.14 -5.37
C THR A 202 -17.89 10.81 -5.66
N MET A 203 -17.00 11.80 -5.59
CA MET A 203 -15.54 11.62 -5.72
C MET A 203 -14.86 10.91 -4.54
N LYS A 204 -15.63 10.43 -3.54
CA LYS A 204 -15.15 9.72 -2.34
C LYS A 204 -14.28 10.58 -1.41
N LEU A 205 -14.36 11.90 -1.47
CA LEU A 205 -13.63 12.77 -0.53
C LEU A 205 -14.18 12.65 0.88
N SER A 206 -15.51 12.51 1.04
CA SER A 206 -16.12 12.20 2.34
C SER A 206 -15.64 10.84 2.87
N ALA A 207 -15.46 9.84 2.01
CA ALA A 207 -14.92 8.55 2.44
C ALA A 207 -13.47 8.65 2.92
N LEU A 208 -12.65 9.47 2.25
CA LEU A 208 -11.31 9.81 2.75
C LEU A 208 -11.39 10.53 4.10
N ALA A 209 -12.31 11.49 4.27
CA ALA A 209 -12.50 12.17 5.56
C ALA A 209 -12.82 11.19 6.70
N HIS A 210 -13.65 10.16 6.44
CA HIS A 210 -13.91 9.11 7.42
C HIS A 210 -12.65 8.30 7.77
N VAL A 211 -11.81 7.96 6.79
CA VAL A 211 -10.53 7.29 7.05
C VAL A 211 -9.61 8.17 7.89
N ILE A 212 -9.47 9.45 7.53
CA ILE A 212 -8.63 10.40 8.28
C ILE A 212 -9.17 10.60 9.70
N SER A 213 -10.49 10.66 9.88
CA SER A 213 -11.13 10.70 11.20
C SER A 213 -10.80 9.46 12.03
N GLY A 214 -10.79 8.27 11.41
CA GLY A 214 -10.35 7.03 12.06
C GLY A 214 -8.90 7.08 12.52
N LEU A 215 -8.00 7.62 11.68
CA LEU A 215 -6.59 7.81 12.04
C LEU A 215 -6.43 8.81 13.18
N ILE A 216 -7.24 9.87 13.20
CA ILE A 216 -7.24 10.87 14.27
C ILE A 216 -7.68 10.26 15.61
N LYS A 217 -8.76 9.47 15.58
CA LYS A 217 -9.35 8.79 16.75
C LYS A 217 -8.46 7.68 17.32
N LYS A 218 -7.50 7.20 16.54
CA LYS A 218 -6.48 6.24 17.01
C LYS A 218 -5.65 6.81 18.16
N ASN A 219 -5.30 8.10 18.08
CA ASN A 219 -4.48 8.74 19.10
C ASN A 219 -5.27 8.92 20.39
N PRO A 220 -4.59 8.98 21.57
CA PRO A 220 -5.24 9.28 22.84
C PRO A 220 -6.06 10.58 22.77
N ALA A 221 -7.15 10.66 23.53
CA ALA A 221 -8.00 11.86 23.59
C ALA A 221 -7.25 13.13 24.04
N SER A 222 -6.13 12.97 24.74
CA SER A 222 -5.23 14.07 25.15
C SER A 222 -4.28 14.54 24.06
N TYR A 223 -4.25 13.89 22.89
CA TYR A 223 -3.37 14.27 21.79
C TYR A 223 -3.91 15.52 21.08
N GLU A 224 -3.15 16.61 21.17
CA GLU A 224 -3.51 17.88 20.55
C GLU A 224 -3.19 17.88 19.05
N TRP A 225 -4.24 17.72 18.23
CA TRP A 225 -4.12 17.81 16.79
C TRP A 225 -3.92 19.25 16.33
N SER A 226 -2.93 19.44 15.44
CA SER A 226 -2.68 20.74 14.81
C SER A 226 -3.93 21.27 14.08
N PRO A 227 -4.12 22.60 14.01
CA PRO A 227 -5.22 23.22 13.25
C PRO A 227 -5.25 22.75 11.79
N MET A 228 -4.09 22.44 11.23
CA MET A 228 -3.92 21.91 9.89
C MET A 228 -4.71 20.60 9.66
N ILE A 229 -4.63 19.64 10.58
CA ILE A 229 -5.35 18.37 10.44
C ILE A 229 -6.85 18.52 10.67
N LYS A 230 -7.24 19.40 11.60
CA LYS A 230 -8.66 19.74 11.82
C LYS A 230 -9.26 20.39 10.57
N ASN A 231 -8.52 21.31 9.95
CA ASN A 231 -8.93 21.99 8.72
C ASN A 231 -8.98 21.02 7.52
N LEU A 232 -8.10 20.02 7.45
CA LEU A 232 -8.14 19.02 6.37
C LEU A 232 -9.49 18.28 6.32
N LEU A 233 -10.04 17.87 7.47
CA LEU A 233 -11.35 17.20 7.50
C LEU A 233 -12.45 18.08 6.89
N LEU A 234 -12.48 19.36 7.26
CA LEU A 234 -13.42 20.33 6.69
C LEU A 234 -13.21 20.53 5.18
N GLN A 235 -11.95 20.59 4.74
CA GLN A 235 -11.62 20.77 3.33
C GLN A 235 -12.06 19.57 2.49
N LEU A 236 -11.92 18.34 2.99
CA LEU A 236 -12.38 17.13 2.30
C LEU A 236 -13.90 17.09 2.09
N GLU A 237 -14.67 17.82 2.88
CA GLU A 237 -16.13 17.91 2.74
C GLU A 237 -16.59 19.06 1.84
N THR A 238 -15.73 20.07 1.63
CA THR A 238 -16.14 21.36 1.05
C THR A 238 -15.39 21.77 -0.20
N ARG A 239 -14.25 21.12 -0.51
CA ARG A 239 -13.37 21.49 -1.62
C ARG A 239 -13.11 20.31 -2.54
N SER A 240 -12.71 20.61 -3.77
CA SER A 240 -12.24 19.61 -4.73
C SER A 240 -10.86 19.07 -4.36
N ALA A 241 -10.54 17.86 -4.83
CA ALA A 241 -9.22 17.26 -4.64
C ALA A 241 -8.09 18.16 -5.17
N ASN A 242 -8.33 18.85 -6.30
CA ASN A 242 -7.35 19.73 -6.91
C ASN A 242 -7.05 20.95 -6.03
N GLU A 243 -8.07 21.60 -5.48
CA GLU A 243 -7.89 22.75 -4.57
C GLU A 243 -7.12 22.34 -3.31
N ILE A 244 -7.41 21.17 -2.73
CA ILE A 244 -6.71 20.68 -1.53
C ILE A 244 -5.24 20.38 -1.84
N LEU A 245 -4.93 19.80 -3.00
CA LEU A 245 -3.55 19.48 -3.38
C LEU A 245 -2.67 20.72 -3.58
N GLN A 246 -3.26 21.89 -3.81
CA GLN A 246 -2.54 23.16 -3.95
C GLN A 246 -2.27 23.86 -2.60
N THR A 247 -2.85 23.41 -1.50
CA THR A 247 -2.64 24.03 -0.18
C THR A 247 -1.44 23.44 0.55
N THR A 248 -0.87 24.20 1.49
CA THR A 248 0.00 23.64 2.53
C THR A 248 -0.83 22.69 3.40
N PRO A 249 -0.35 21.47 3.70
CA PRO A 249 1.02 20.95 3.49
C PRO A 249 1.19 20.05 2.25
N PHE A 250 0.22 19.97 1.34
CA PHE A 250 0.28 19.05 0.19
C PHE A 250 1.27 19.49 -0.90
N ASN A 251 1.55 20.78 -0.99
CA ASN A 251 2.56 21.35 -1.87
C ASN A 251 3.64 22.06 -1.03
N PRO A 252 4.90 21.57 -1.00
CA PRO A 252 5.47 20.46 -1.80
C PRO A 252 5.07 19.05 -1.32
N GLY A 253 4.51 18.89 -0.13
CA GLY A 253 4.17 17.58 0.45
C GLY A 253 5.22 17.05 1.43
N PRO A 254 4.87 16.02 2.23
CA PRO A 254 5.81 15.31 3.07
C PRO A 254 6.77 14.46 2.22
N PRO A 255 7.94 14.08 2.76
CA PRO A 255 8.90 13.24 2.05
C PRO A 255 8.35 11.82 1.82
N ILE A 256 8.84 11.14 0.79
CA ILE A 256 8.32 9.83 0.34
C ILE A 256 8.54 8.75 1.41
N ASP A 257 9.58 8.87 2.22
CA ASP A 257 9.97 7.93 3.26
C ASP A 257 9.31 8.17 4.62
N GLU A 258 8.46 9.21 4.75
CA GLU A 258 7.75 9.59 5.99
C GLU A 258 7.03 8.39 6.64
N LEU A 259 6.49 7.49 5.82
CA LEU A 259 5.68 6.35 6.27
C LEU A 259 6.46 5.04 6.45
N VAL A 260 7.77 5.01 6.14
CA VAL A 260 8.58 3.76 6.20
C VAL A 260 8.62 3.20 7.62
N MET A 261 8.86 4.05 8.61
CA MET A 261 8.94 3.60 10.01
C MET A 261 7.60 3.06 10.50
N MET A 262 6.50 3.79 10.23
CA MET A 262 5.15 3.36 10.62
C MET A 262 4.76 2.05 9.94
N THR A 263 5.05 1.90 8.64
CA THR A 263 4.78 0.69 7.89
C THR A 263 5.50 -0.50 8.51
N ASN A 264 6.79 -0.35 8.82
CA ASN A 264 7.60 -1.41 9.41
C ASN A 264 7.11 -1.82 10.81
N ILE A 265 6.77 -0.85 11.67
CA ILE A 265 6.25 -1.13 13.02
C ILE A 265 4.89 -1.82 12.91
N THR A 266 4.00 -1.30 12.07
CA THR A 266 2.67 -1.88 11.85
C THR A 266 2.79 -3.30 11.34
N ASN A 267 3.61 -3.56 10.32
CA ASN A 267 3.77 -4.89 9.75
C ASN A 267 4.30 -5.91 10.78
N LYS A 268 5.24 -5.50 11.63
CA LYS A 268 5.80 -6.36 12.69
C LYS A 268 4.82 -6.62 13.85
N THR A 269 3.88 -5.71 14.08
CA THR A 269 2.89 -5.82 15.16
C THR A 269 1.53 -6.34 14.68
N ALA A 270 1.31 -6.38 13.37
CA ALA A 270 0.10 -6.91 12.77
C ALA A 270 0.04 -8.42 12.99
N HIS A 271 -1.05 -8.87 13.60
CA HIS A 271 -1.35 -10.29 13.71
C HIS A 271 -1.85 -10.82 12.36
N HIS A 272 -0.91 -11.22 11.50
CA HIS A 272 -1.25 -11.88 10.24
C HIS A 272 -1.60 -13.35 10.47
N ARG A 273 -2.76 -13.81 9.97
CA ARG A 273 -3.03 -15.26 9.83
C ARG A 273 -2.32 -15.76 8.59
N VAL A 274 -1.05 -16.14 8.74
CA VAL A 274 -0.21 -16.67 7.67
C VAL A 274 -0.31 -18.19 7.69
N LYS A 275 -0.68 -18.79 6.55
CA LYS A 275 -0.47 -20.22 6.32
C LYS A 275 0.70 -20.38 5.36
N TYR A 276 1.73 -21.09 5.79
CA TYR A 276 2.84 -21.43 4.90
C TYR A 276 2.39 -22.54 3.96
N SER A 277 2.81 -22.43 2.70
CA SER A 277 2.67 -23.56 1.78
C SER A 277 3.55 -24.69 2.31
N ASP A 278 2.97 -25.87 2.56
CA ASP A 278 3.78 -27.05 2.85
C ASP A 278 4.70 -27.26 1.65
N ARG A 279 6.01 -27.17 1.88
CA ARG A 279 6.96 -27.71 0.92
C ARG A 279 6.77 -29.22 1.00
N GLY A 280 6.12 -29.78 -0.01
CA GLY A 280 6.33 -31.19 -0.32
C GLY A 280 7.83 -31.37 -0.53
N GLU A 281 8.49 -31.94 0.48
CA GLU A 281 9.78 -32.60 0.28
C GLU A 281 9.45 -33.88 -0.48
N ASP A 282 9.65 -33.84 -1.81
CA ASP A 282 9.95 -35.03 -2.60
C ASP A 282 11.48 -35.19 -2.69
#